data_AF-A0A529SV00-F1
#
_entry.id   AF-A0A529SV00-F1
#
_cell.length_a   1.000
_cell.length_b   1.000
_cell.length_c   1.000
_cell.angle_alpha   90.00
_cell.angle_beta   90.00
_cell.angle_gamma   90.00
#
_symmetry.space_group_name_H-M   'P 1'
#
loop_
_entity.id
_entity.type
_entity.pdbx_description
1 polymer ?
#
loop_
_entity_poly.entity_id
_entity_poly.type
_entity_poly.pdbx_seq_one_letter_code
_entity_poly.pdbx_strand_id
1 'polypeptide(L)'
;MTSIGSPELSKMFDAIAAAIAADKDRLCQLDGIIGDADHGIAMELGFNAARDAVAGLNLTATDPTALLNTAAKSFLNAVGASSGPLYATAFMRGGAAVKGKTKLGADDAIAMFQAMAQGIKDRGKAELGEKTMV
;
A
#
# COMPACT_ATOMS: atom_id res chain seq x y z
N MET A 1 10.85 -0.04 23.40
CA MET A 1 10.23 0.91 22.45
C MET A 1 10.10 0.17 21.13
N THR A 2 8.89 -0.06 20.64
CA THR A 2 8.65 -0.87 19.42
C THR A 2 8.96 0.00 18.20
N SER A 3 9.92 -0.40 17.38
CA SER A 3 10.29 0.28 16.14
C SER A 3 10.08 -0.65 14.95
N ILE A 4 9.67 -0.11 13.82
CA ILE A 4 9.39 -0.86 12.58
C ILE A 4 10.55 -0.62 11.60
N GLY A 5 11.19 -1.66 11.10
CA GLY A 5 12.15 -1.59 10.00
C GLY A 5 11.65 -2.31 8.75
N SER A 6 12.52 -2.46 7.76
CA SER A 6 12.21 -3.21 6.53
C SER A 6 11.74 -4.66 6.77
N PRO A 7 12.27 -5.43 7.74
CA PRO A 7 11.75 -6.75 8.05
C PRO A 7 10.29 -6.75 8.52
N GLU A 8 9.91 -5.80 9.38
CA GLU A 8 8.53 -5.68 9.85
C GLU A 8 7.60 -5.20 8.75
N LEU A 9 8.04 -4.26 7.90
CA LEU A 9 7.26 -3.81 6.74
C LEU A 9 7.03 -4.95 5.73
N SER A 10 8.04 -5.78 5.48
CA SER A 10 7.89 -6.98 4.63
C SER A 10 6.79 -7.90 5.17
N LYS A 11 6.81 -8.19 6.47
CA LYS A 11 5.75 -9.01 7.12
C LYS A 11 4.37 -8.36 7.03
N MET A 12 4.30 -7.03 7.06
CA MET A 12 3.02 -6.33 6.86
C MET A 12 2.49 -6.53 5.44
N PHE A 13 3.33 -6.48 4.40
CA PHE A 13 2.91 -6.79 3.03
C PHE A 13 2.44 -8.24 2.89
N ASP A 14 3.11 -9.21 3.54
CA ASP A 14 2.65 -10.60 3.60
C ASP A 14 1.25 -10.70 4.22
N ALA A 15 1.04 -10.05 5.37
CA ALA A 15 -0.23 -10.07 6.09
C ALA A 15 -1.36 -9.38 5.30
N ILE A 16 -1.06 -8.25 4.63
CA ILE A 16 -2.04 -7.55 3.80
C ILE A 16 -2.45 -8.42 2.61
N ALA A 17 -1.48 -9.02 1.90
CA ALA A 17 -1.79 -9.88 0.77
C ALA A 17 -2.65 -11.09 1.18
N ALA A 18 -2.35 -11.70 2.34
CA ALA A 18 -3.15 -12.79 2.90
C ALA A 18 -4.59 -12.34 3.26
N ALA A 19 -4.74 -11.17 3.89
CA ALA A 19 -6.05 -10.62 4.24
C ALA A 19 -6.89 -10.29 3.00
N ILE A 20 -6.28 -9.68 1.98
CA ILE A 20 -6.95 -9.35 0.72
C ILE A 20 -7.38 -10.61 -0.02
N ALA A 21 -6.53 -11.64 -0.08
CA ALA A 21 -6.90 -12.92 -0.69
C ALA A 21 -8.09 -13.58 0.04
N ALA A 22 -8.10 -13.54 1.37
CA ALA A 22 -9.19 -14.10 2.18
C ALA A 22 -10.52 -13.35 1.98
N ASP A 23 -10.48 -12.04 1.73
CA ASP A 23 -11.66 -11.18 1.56
C ASP A 23 -12.02 -10.87 0.10
N LYS A 24 -11.29 -11.43 -0.88
CA LYS A 24 -11.42 -11.08 -2.31
C LYS A 24 -12.86 -11.07 -2.80
N ASP A 25 -13.57 -12.19 -2.62
CA ASP A 25 -14.92 -12.35 -3.15
C ASP A 25 -15.90 -11.38 -2.47
N ARG A 26 -15.69 -11.09 -1.19
CA ARG A 26 -16.47 -10.09 -0.44
C ARG A 26 -16.23 -8.68 -0.98
N LEU A 27 -14.99 -8.33 -1.32
CA LEU A 27 -14.65 -7.04 -1.92
C LEU A 27 -15.28 -6.90 -3.31
N CYS A 28 -15.22 -7.93 -4.15
CA CYS A 28 -15.91 -7.94 -5.43
C CYS A 28 -17.42 -7.82 -5.29
N GLN A 29 -18.02 -8.47 -4.29
CA GLN A 29 -19.45 -8.38 -4.02
C GLN A 29 -19.86 -6.95 -3.65
N LEU A 30 -19.13 -6.30 -2.74
CA LEU A 30 -19.40 -4.92 -2.33
C LEU A 30 -19.28 -3.95 -3.50
N ASP A 31 -18.23 -4.12 -4.29
CA ASP A 31 -17.96 -3.32 -5.47
C ASP A 31 -19.03 -3.53 -6.55
N GLY A 32 -19.49 -4.76 -6.78
CA GLY A 32 -20.56 -5.05 -7.73
C GLY A 32 -21.92 -4.42 -7.43
N ILE A 33 -22.15 -3.91 -6.21
CA ILE A 33 -23.37 -3.17 -5.88
C ILE A 33 -23.35 -1.77 -6.50
N ILE A 34 -22.18 -1.13 -6.64
CA ILE A 34 -22.04 0.28 -7.05
C ILE A 34 -20.93 0.54 -8.09
N GLY A 35 -20.30 -0.51 -8.60
CA GLY A 35 -19.12 -0.50 -9.47
C GLY A 35 -19.16 -1.68 -10.44
N ASP A 36 -18.00 -2.21 -10.81
CA ASP A 36 -17.84 -3.25 -11.85
C ASP A 36 -17.46 -4.63 -11.30
N ALA A 37 -17.45 -4.78 -9.98
CA ALA A 37 -17.21 -6.03 -9.25
C ALA A 37 -15.77 -6.57 -9.42
N ASP A 38 -14.82 -5.71 -9.74
CA ASP A 38 -13.43 -6.09 -9.98
C ASP A 38 -12.49 -5.73 -8.81
N HIS A 39 -12.97 -4.94 -7.83
CA HIS A 39 -12.11 -4.38 -6.80
C HIS A 39 -11.29 -5.44 -6.05
N GLY A 40 -11.91 -6.55 -5.61
CA GLY A 40 -11.19 -7.62 -4.92
C GLY A 40 -10.09 -8.24 -5.78
N ILE A 41 -10.35 -8.45 -7.07
CA ILE A 41 -9.37 -8.98 -8.04
C ILE A 41 -8.21 -7.99 -8.21
N ALA A 42 -8.51 -6.71 -8.42
CA ALA A 42 -7.52 -5.66 -8.56
C ALA A 42 -6.61 -5.57 -7.33
N MET A 43 -7.20 -5.61 -6.13
CA MET A 43 -6.44 -5.55 -4.88
C MET A 43 -5.61 -6.81 -4.64
N GLU A 44 -6.13 -8.00 -4.95
CA GLU A 44 -5.37 -9.26 -4.85
C GLU A 44 -4.14 -9.23 -5.77
N LEU A 45 -4.31 -8.84 -7.03
CA LEU A 45 -3.20 -8.72 -7.99
C LEU A 45 -2.14 -7.72 -7.50
N GLY A 46 -2.56 -6.53 -7.07
CA GLY A 46 -1.66 -5.47 -6.62
C GLY A 46 -0.87 -5.84 -5.38
N PHE A 47 -1.54 -6.36 -4.34
CA PHE A 47 -0.87 -6.71 -3.10
C PHE A 47 -0.03 -7.97 -3.20
N ASN A 48 -0.41 -8.95 -4.03
CA ASN A 48 0.46 -10.09 -4.33
C ASN A 48 1.73 -9.61 -5.04
N ALA A 49 1.63 -8.75 -6.06
CA ALA A 49 2.79 -8.21 -6.77
C ALA A 49 3.70 -7.38 -5.84
N ALA A 50 3.12 -6.55 -4.97
CA ALA A 50 3.87 -5.77 -4.00
C ALA A 50 4.58 -6.67 -2.98
N ARG A 51 3.88 -7.64 -2.41
CA ARG A 51 4.45 -8.64 -1.48
C ARG A 51 5.62 -9.37 -2.11
N ASP A 52 5.43 -9.96 -3.30
CA ASP A 52 6.44 -10.79 -3.94
C ASP A 52 7.69 -9.97 -4.29
N ALA A 53 7.50 -8.72 -4.73
CA ALA A 53 8.61 -7.80 -4.99
C ALA A 53 9.37 -7.41 -3.72
N VAL A 54 8.67 -7.19 -2.61
CA VAL A 54 9.29 -6.88 -1.31
C VAL A 54 10.01 -8.10 -0.74
N ALA A 55 9.43 -9.30 -0.87
CA ALA A 55 10.03 -10.55 -0.41
C ALA A 55 11.35 -10.89 -1.14
N GLY A 56 11.51 -10.41 -2.38
CA GLY A 56 12.77 -10.53 -3.14
C GLY A 56 13.89 -9.60 -2.72
N LEU A 57 13.67 -8.67 -1.78
CA LEU A 57 14.66 -7.69 -1.34
C LEU A 57 15.59 -8.24 -0.26
N ASN A 58 16.85 -7.80 -0.25
CA ASN A 58 17.70 -7.96 0.92
C ASN A 58 17.27 -6.95 2.01
N LEU A 59 16.41 -7.40 2.93
CA LEU A 59 15.81 -6.56 3.97
C LEU A 59 16.81 -5.95 4.97
N THR A 60 18.06 -6.45 5.00
CA THR A 60 19.14 -5.85 5.82
C THR A 60 19.87 -4.71 5.12
N ALA A 61 19.83 -4.68 3.78
CA ALA A 61 20.49 -3.67 2.96
C ALA A 61 19.51 -2.64 2.36
N THR A 62 18.21 -2.94 2.39
CA THR A 62 17.15 -2.08 1.88
C THR A 62 16.51 -1.29 3.01
N ASP A 63 16.48 0.04 2.90
CA ASP A 63 15.76 0.90 3.84
C ASP A 63 14.24 0.92 3.57
N PRO A 64 13.41 1.34 4.55
CA PRO A 64 11.96 1.51 4.39
C PRO A 64 11.52 2.32 3.16
N THR A 65 12.29 3.33 2.75
CA THR A 65 11.93 4.18 1.60
C THR A 65 12.06 3.39 0.31
N ALA A 66 13.18 2.69 0.12
CA ALA A 66 13.42 1.84 -1.04
C ALA A 66 12.44 0.66 -1.10
N LEU A 67 12.09 0.08 0.05
CA LEU A 67 11.09 -0.99 0.15
C LEU A 67 9.71 -0.49 -0.29
N LEU A 68 9.23 0.64 0.25
CA LEU A 68 7.93 1.20 -0.11
C LEU A 68 7.85 1.64 -1.57
N ASN A 69 8.95 2.16 -2.13
CA ASN A 69 9.02 2.49 -3.56
C ASN A 69 9.00 1.23 -4.45
N THR A 70 9.62 0.14 -4.02
CA THR A 70 9.53 -1.16 -4.69
C THR A 70 8.08 -1.65 -4.70
N ALA A 71 7.41 -1.64 -3.55
CA ALA A 71 6.00 -2.00 -3.45
C ALA A 71 5.11 -1.11 -4.33
N ALA A 72 5.33 0.21 -4.33
CA ALA A 72 4.60 1.16 -5.15
C ALA A 72 4.67 0.84 -6.64
N LYS A 73 5.88 0.59 -7.14
CA LYS A 73 6.12 0.30 -8.56
C LYS A 73 5.46 -1.03 -8.96
N SER A 74 5.61 -2.06 -8.14
CA SER A 74 5.02 -3.37 -8.42
C SER A 74 3.50 -3.34 -8.38
N PHE A 75 2.91 -2.65 -7.39
CA PHE A 75 1.47 -2.47 -7.31
C PHE A 75 0.92 -1.72 -8.53
N LEU A 76 1.56 -0.61 -8.93
CA LEU A 76 1.16 0.18 -10.09
C LEU A 76 1.17 -0.63 -11.39
N ASN A 77 2.20 -1.47 -11.57
CA ASN A 77 2.34 -2.27 -12.77
C ASN A 77 1.34 -3.42 -12.85
N ALA A 78 0.90 -3.95 -11.69
CA ALA A 78 -0.04 -5.07 -11.63
C ALA A 78 -1.50 -4.64 -11.75
N VAL A 79 -1.84 -3.42 -11.32
CA VAL A 79 -3.23 -2.96 -11.21
C VAL A 79 -3.56 -1.93 -12.28
N GLY A 80 -4.38 -2.33 -13.26
CA GLY A 80 -4.90 -1.44 -14.31
C GLY A 80 -6.09 -0.57 -13.88
N ALA A 81 -6.67 -0.84 -12.71
CA ALA A 81 -7.82 -0.10 -12.17
C ALA A 81 -7.41 1.22 -11.50
N SER A 82 -8.39 2.07 -11.18
CA SER A 82 -8.19 3.37 -10.51
C SER A 82 -7.43 3.25 -9.17
N SER A 83 -7.57 2.11 -8.48
CA SER A 83 -6.85 1.80 -7.24
C SER A 83 -5.34 1.71 -7.42
N GLY A 84 -4.84 1.34 -8.61
CA GLY A 84 -3.41 1.20 -8.92
C GLY A 84 -2.61 2.48 -8.65
N PRO A 85 -2.91 3.59 -9.35
CA PRO A 85 -2.27 4.88 -9.12
C PRO A 85 -2.45 5.44 -7.70
N LEU A 86 -3.57 5.14 -7.03
CA LEU A 86 -3.86 5.62 -5.67
C LEU A 86 -2.92 4.96 -4.65
N TYR A 87 -2.89 3.63 -4.58
CA TYR A 87 -2.03 2.90 -3.64
C TYR A 87 -0.54 3.08 -3.97
N ALA A 88 -0.17 3.11 -5.25
CA ALA A 88 1.19 3.42 -5.65
C ALA A 88 1.62 4.82 -5.15
N THR A 89 0.75 5.82 -5.29
CA THR A 89 1.02 7.17 -4.75
C THR A 89 1.11 7.14 -3.23
N ALA A 90 0.22 6.40 -2.55
CA ALA A 90 0.27 6.24 -1.11
C ALA A 90 1.66 5.75 -0.67
N PHE A 91 2.11 4.61 -1.19
CA PHE A 91 3.41 4.03 -0.82
C PHE A 91 4.60 4.94 -1.15
N MET A 92 4.59 5.61 -2.31
CA MET A 92 5.64 6.59 -2.65
C MET A 92 5.69 7.75 -1.66
N ARG A 93 4.53 8.30 -1.26
CA ARG A 93 4.46 9.41 -0.30
C ARG A 93 4.85 8.98 1.10
N GLY A 94 4.40 7.79 1.53
CA GLY A 94 4.83 7.18 2.78
C GLY A 94 6.34 7.00 2.84
N GLY A 95 6.94 6.43 1.79
CA GLY A 95 8.39 6.27 1.68
C GLY A 95 9.13 7.60 1.75
N ALA A 96 8.65 8.63 1.04
CA ALA A 96 9.24 9.96 1.09
C ALA A 96 9.21 10.59 2.49
N ALA A 97 8.15 10.37 3.27
CA ALA A 97 8.02 10.90 4.64
C ALA A 97 9.02 10.29 5.62
N VAL A 98 9.53 9.09 5.35
CA VAL A 98 10.48 8.38 6.21
C VAL A 98 11.89 8.28 5.60
N LYS A 99 12.18 9.13 4.61
CA LYS A 99 13.45 9.11 3.87
C LYS A 99 14.67 9.15 4.79
N GLY A 100 15.60 8.22 4.56
CA GLY A 100 16.88 8.13 5.27
C GLY A 100 16.80 7.47 6.65
N LYS A 101 15.62 6.98 7.07
CA LYS A 101 15.46 6.25 8.33
C LYS A 101 15.53 4.75 8.10
N THR A 102 16.26 4.03 8.95
CA THR A 102 16.35 2.55 8.93
C THR A 102 15.42 1.89 9.94
N LYS A 103 14.97 2.64 10.95
CA LYS A 103 13.97 2.24 11.94
C LYS A 103 12.98 3.38 12.12
N LEU A 104 11.70 3.04 12.18
CA LEU A 104 10.59 3.95 12.31
C LEU A 104 10.01 3.83 13.72
N GLY A 105 10.02 4.93 14.46
CA GLY A 105 9.28 5.06 15.71
C GLY A 105 7.79 5.32 15.48
N ALA A 106 7.05 5.56 16.55
CA ALA A 106 5.61 5.86 16.47
C ALA A 106 5.32 7.11 15.63
N ASP A 107 6.05 8.21 15.87
CA ASP A 107 5.87 9.46 15.13
C ASP A 107 6.19 9.31 13.64
N ASP A 108 7.17 8.46 13.31
CA ASP A 108 7.53 8.16 11.93
C ASP A 108 6.41 7.38 11.22
N ALA A 109 5.83 6.40 11.92
CA ALA A 109 4.69 5.64 11.39
C ALA A 109 3.48 6.55 11.17
N ILE A 110 3.19 7.46 12.12
CA ILE A 110 2.11 8.45 11.99
C ILE A 110 2.36 9.34 10.76
N ALA A 111 3.57 9.90 10.62
CA ALA A 111 3.93 10.74 9.48
C ALA A 111 3.85 9.99 8.15
N MET A 112 4.26 8.71 8.14
CA MET A 112 4.16 7.83 6.97
C MET A 112 2.69 7.65 6.53
N PHE A 113 1.80 7.28 7.45
CA PHE A 113 0.38 7.07 7.13
C PHE A 113 -0.34 8.37 6.74
N GLN A 114 -0.02 9.49 7.39
CA GLN A 114 -0.55 10.80 6.99
C GLN A 114 -0.14 11.16 5.57
N ALA A 115 1.13 10.94 5.20
CA ALA A 115 1.61 11.17 3.85
C ALA A 115 0.96 10.23 2.82
N MET A 116 0.73 8.96 3.19
CA MET A 116 -0.02 8.00 2.36
C MET A 116 -1.44 8.49 2.07
N ALA A 117 -2.18 8.88 3.11
CA ALA A 117 -3.55 9.38 2.99
C ALA A 117 -3.63 10.66 2.16
N GLN A 118 -2.73 11.63 2.41
CA GLN A 118 -2.65 12.85 1.61
C GLN A 118 -2.31 12.54 0.15
N GLY A 119 -1.43 11.56 -0.10
CA GLY A 119 -1.09 11.11 -1.44
C GLY A 119 -2.27 10.58 -2.23
N ILE A 120 -3.14 9.80 -1.58
CA ILE A 120 -4.39 9.29 -2.16
C ILE A 120 -5.32 10.47 -2.47
N LYS A 121 -5.50 11.38 -1.51
CA LYS A 121 -6.33 12.57 -1.66
C LYS A 121 -5.90 13.42 -2.85
N ASP A 122 -4.62 13.76 -2.93
CA ASP A 122 -4.06 14.60 -3.99
C ASP A 122 -4.19 13.96 -5.38
N ARG A 123 -3.99 12.63 -5.45
CA ARG A 123 -4.07 11.86 -6.70
C ARG A 123 -5.52 11.70 -7.17
N GLY A 124 -6.40 11.31 -6.27
CA GLY A 124 -7.81 11.02 -6.55
C GLY A 124 -8.69 12.26 -6.61
N LYS A 125 -8.20 13.41 -6.13
CA LYS A 125 -8.97 14.66 -5.96
C LYS A 125 -10.21 14.48 -5.08
N ALA A 126 -10.18 13.47 -4.20
CA ALA A 126 -11.31 13.13 -3.34
C ALA A 126 -11.36 14.02 -2.11
N GLU A 127 -12.56 14.33 -1.64
CA GLU A 127 -12.83 15.04 -0.40
C GLU A 127 -13.57 14.15 0.62
N LEU A 128 -13.51 14.55 1.89
CA LEU A 128 -14.19 13.82 2.95
C LEU A 128 -15.71 13.82 2.70
N GLY A 129 -16.32 12.65 2.73
CA GLY A 129 -17.75 12.48 2.50
C GLY A 129 -18.13 12.06 1.06
N GLU A 130 -17.16 12.00 0.15
CA GLU A 130 -17.40 11.54 -1.24
C GLU A 130 -17.49 10.02 -1.39
N LYS A 131 -17.54 9.28 -0.27
CA LYS A 131 -17.66 7.81 -0.22
C LYS A 131 -16.53 7.11 -1.00
N THR A 132 -15.30 7.50 -0.71
CA THR A 132 -14.09 6.82 -1.18
C THR A 132 -13.34 6.22 0.01
N MET A 133 -12.11 5.76 -0.20
CA MET A 133 -11.23 5.35 0.92
C MET A 133 -10.71 6.53 1.77
N VAL A 134 -10.86 7.77 1.29
CA VAL A 134 -10.54 9.03 1.98
C VAL A 134 -11.69 9.43 2.89
#